data_AF-F5LIX0-F1
#
_entry.id   AF-F5LIX0-F1
#
_cell.length_a   1.000
_cell.length_b   1.000
_cell.length_c   1.000
_cell.angle_alpha   90.00
_cell.angle_beta   90.00
_cell.angle_gamma   90.00
#
_symmetry.space_group_name_H-M   'P 1'
#
loop_
_entity.id
_entity.type
_entity.pdbx_description
1 polymer ?
#
loop_
_entity_poly.entity_id
_entity_poly.type
_entity_poly.pdbx_seq_one_letter_code
_entity_poly.pdbx_strand_id
1 'polypeptide(L)'
;MAFIFIVIIITVAAFVSTDWLTHITMTKSHTDTYGYGSYTQFVKQFDKYAWSHESFGNGESLWNREYSCEFHANIIKFESKGMILKSPFALYRAKRYVKRYCKETLGLIRYIKWE
;
A
#
# COMPACT_ATOMS: atom_id res chain seq x y z
N MET A 1 -34.73 5.75 3.69
CA MET A 1 -33.95 4.73 2.94
C MET A 1 -32.90 5.38 2.03
N ALA A 2 -33.28 6.08 0.95
CA ALA A 2 -32.30 6.67 0.01
C ALA A 2 -31.28 7.64 0.65
N PHE A 3 -31.72 8.51 1.57
CA PHE A 3 -30.83 9.43 2.29
C PHE A 3 -29.73 8.71 3.09
N ILE A 4 -30.07 7.58 3.74
CA ILE A 4 -29.11 6.78 4.50
C ILE A 4 -28.07 6.15 3.56
N PHE A 5 -28.50 5.64 2.40
CA PHE A 5 -27.57 5.12 1.38
C PHE A 5 -26.62 6.18 0.85
N ILE A 6 -27.10 7.41 0.62
CA ILE A 6 -26.26 8.53 0.17
C ILE A 6 -25.20 8.87 1.22
N VAL A 7 -25.59 8.96 2.50
CA VAL A 7 -24.64 9.23 3.60
C VAL A 7 -23.57 8.14 3.67
N ILE A 8 -23.96 6.86 3.60
CA ILE A 8 -23.01 5.73 3.62
C ILE A 8 -22.03 5.83 2.44
N ILE A 9 -22.52 6.08 1.22
CA ILE A 9 -21.67 6.19 0.03
C ILE A 9 -20.66 7.34 0.18
N ILE A 10 -21.10 8.51 0.68
CA ILE A 10 -20.22 9.66 0.89
C ILE A 10 -19.16 9.35 1.96
N THR A 11 -19.53 8.73 3.08
CA THR A 11 -18.59 8.36 4.13
C THR A 11 -17.54 7.36 3.64
N VAL A 12 -17.97 6.33 2.88
CA VAL A 12 -17.05 5.35 2.29
C VAL A 12 -16.12 6.04 1.28
N ALA A 13 -16.66 6.90 0.40
CA ALA A 13 -15.85 7.62 -0.57
C ALA A 13 -14.81 8.54 0.11
N ALA A 14 -15.19 9.22 1.19
CA ALA A 14 -14.28 10.05 1.97
C ALA A 14 -13.15 9.22 2.58
N PHE A 15 -13.46 8.08 3.21
CA PHE A 15 -12.45 7.23 3.87
C PHE A 15 -11.43 6.65 2.90
N VAL A 16 -11.89 6.15 1.74
CA VAL A 16 -10.97 5.61 0.72
C VAL A 16 -10.11 6.74 0.11
N SER A 17 -10.66 7.95 0.01
CA SER A 17 -9.92 9.11 -0.49
C SER A 17 -8.87 9.59 0.52
N THR A 18 -9.16 9.58 1.82
CA THR A 18 -8.18 9.96 2.86
C THR A 18 -7.00 9.02 2.89
N ASP A 19 -7.22 7.70 2.81
CA ASP A 19 -6.13 6.72 2.77
C ASP A 19 -5.21 6.92 1.55
N TRP A 20 -5.82 7.23 0.40
CA TRP A 20 -5.07 7.52 -0.81
C TRP A 20 -4.27 8.83 -0.74
N LEU A 21 -4.83 9.88 -0.12
CA LEU A 21 -4.13 11.13 0.14
C LEU A 21 -2.97 10.95 1.12
N THR A 22 -3.15 10.12 2.15
CA THR A 22 -2.07 9.72 3.06
C THR A 22 -0.96 8.99 2.32
N HIS A 23 -1.30 8.05 1.43
CA HIS A 23 -0.33 7.38 0.56
C HIS A 23 0.47 8.34 -0.31
N ILE A 24 -0.19 9.32 -0.94
CA ILE A 24 0.52 10.36 -1.71
C ILE A 24 1.48 11.12 -0.81
N THR A 25 0.99 11.63 0.32
CA THR A 25 1.76 12.48 1.24
C THR A 25 2.97 11.73 1.80
N MET A 26 2.76 10.52 2.34
CA MET A 26 3.81 9.71 2.94
C MET A 26 4.84 9.24 1.91
N THR A 27 4.40 8.82 0.72
CA THR A 27 5.34 8.39 -0.33
C THR A 27 6.24 9.56 -0.76
N LYS A 28 5.68 10.77 -0.88
CA LYS A 28 6.46 11.98 -1.21
C LYS A 28 7.41 12.40 -0.10
N SER A 29 6.99 12.34 1.17
CA SER A 29 7.84 12.74 2.29
C SER A 29 8.95 11.72 2.58
N HIS A 30 8.75 10.46 2.22
CA HIS A 30 9.70 9.37 2.49
C HIS A 30 10.66 9.05 1.34
N THR A 31 10.45 9.64 0.16
CA THR A 31 11.29 9.37 -1.02
C THR A 31 11.64 10.65 -1.77
N ASP A 32 12.91 10.81 -2.11
CA ASP A 32 13.40 11.97 -2.86
C ASP A 32 12.90 11.97 -4.32
N THR A 33 12.65 10.78 -4.87
CA THR A 33 12.14 10.60 -6.22
C THR A 33 10.91 9.71 -6.20
N TYR A 34 9.87 10.10 -6.93
CA TYR A 34 8.62 9.35 -6.99
C TYR A 34 7.95 9.47 -8.37
N GLY A 35 7.08 8.51 -8.68
CA GLY A 35 6.31 8.50 -9.92
C GLY A 35 4.93 7.85 -9.75
N TYR A 36 4.04 8.11 -10.71
CA TYR A 36 2.68 7.57 -10.68
C TYR A 36 2.56 6.22 -11.39
N GLY A 37 1.99 5.23 -10.71
CA GLY A 37 1.82 3.86 -11.20
C GLY A 37 0.37 3.37 -11.20
N SER A 38 0.04 2.48 -12.12
CA SER A 38 -1.18 1.66 -12.09
C SER A 38 -1.00 0.44 -11.18
N TYR A 39 -2.10 -0.19 -10.78
CA TYR A 39 -2.06 -1.46 -10.04
C TYR A 39 -1.26 -2.55 -10.77
N THR A 40 -1.40 -2.66 -12.10
CA THR A 40 -0.66 -3.64 -12.89
C THR A 40 0.85 -3.38 -12.87
N GLN A 41 1.26 -2.11 -12.92
CA GLN A 41 2.67 -1.73 -12.78
C GLN A 41 3.20 -2.04 -11.38
N PHE A 42 2.38 -1.81 -10.34
CA PHE A 42 2.72 -2.19 -8.98
C PHE A 42 2.99 -3.69 -8.86
N VAL A 43 2.06 -4.55 -9.31
CA VAL A 43 2.24 -6.01 -9.25
C VAL A 43 3.50 -6.44 -10.01
N LYS A 44 3.68 -5.91 -11.23
CA LYS A 44 4.86 -6.19 -12.05
C LYS A 44 6.18 -5.81 -11.36
N GLN A 45 6.21 -4.74 -10.56
CA GLN A 45 7.40 -4.37 -9.81
C GLN A 45 7.54 -5.16 -8.52
N PHE A 46 6.44 -5.40 -7.82
CA PHE A 46 6.41 -6.15 -6.57
C PHE A 46 6.93 -7.58 -6.74
N ASP A 47 6.51 -8.27 -7.80
CA ASP A 47 6.85 -9.68 -8.03
C ASP A 47 8.31 -9.90 -8.48
N LYS A 48 9.07 -8.84 -8.74
CA LYS A 48 10.50 -8.95 -9.07
C LYS A 48 11.36 -9.24 -7.86
N TYR A 49 10.88 -8.95 -6.65
CA TYR A 49 11.69 -8.96 -5.44
C TYR A 49 11.22 -10.05 -4.48
N ALA A 50 12.19 -10.68 -3.83
CA ALA A 50 11.91 -11.48 -2.65
C ALA A 50 11.71 -10.53 -1.46
N TRP A 51 10.59 -10.66 -0.75
CA TRP A 51 10.25 -9.78 0.36
C TRP A 51 10.48 -10.48 1.69
N SER A 52 11.15 -9.79 2.60
CA SER A 52 11.23 -10.17 4.01
C SER A 52 10.23 -9.34 4.81
N HIS A 53 9.56 -10.00 5.75
CA HIS A 53 8.73 -9.33 6.74
C HIS A 53 9.62 -8.77 7.86
N GLU A 54 9.46 -7.49 8.17
CA GLU A 54 10.09 -6.85 9.31
C GLU A 54 9.00 -6.24 10.21
N SER A 55 9.00 -6.64 11.49
CA SER A 55 8.09 -6.08 12.49
C SER A 55 8.67 -4.77 13.01
N PHE A 56 8.10 -3.65 12.61
CA PHE A 56 8.32 -2.38 13.30
C PHE A 56 7.22 -2.20 14.34
N GLY A 57 7.51 -1.57 15.48
CA GLY A 57 6.60 -1.47 16.63
C GLY A 57 5.20 -0.91 16.34
N ASN A 58 4.98 -0.35 15.14
CA ASN A 58 3.74 0.29 14.71
C ASN A 58 3.10 -0.37 13.46
N GLY A 59 3.59 -1.54 13.00
CA GLY A 59 2.98 -2.25 11.86
C GLY A 59 3.89 -3.27 11.18
N GLU A 60 3.29 -4.10 10.31
CA GLU A 60 4.02 -5.05 9.48
C GLU A 60 4.56 -4.33 8.22
N SER A 61 5.87 -4.39 8.03
CA SER A 61 6.55 -3.84 6.85
C SER A 61 7.08 -4.98 6.00
N LEU A 62 6.94 -4.87 4.68
CA LEU A 62 7.73 -5.68 3.77
C LEU A 62 8.92 -4.88 3.28
N TRP A 63 10.08 -5.51 3.32
CA TRP A 63 11.33 -4.93 2.86
C TRP A 63 12.04 -5.87 1.90
N ASN A 64 12.75 -5.28 0.96
CA ASN A 64 13.89 -5.91 0.34
C ASN A 64 15.07 -4.94 0.51
N ARG A 65 15.97 -5.26 1.45
CA ARG A 65 17.10 -4.38 1.81
C ARG A 65 18.13 -4.28 0.70
N GLU A 66 18.37 -5.37 -0.04
CA GLU A 66 19.32 -5.43 -1.16
C GLU A 66 18.98 -4.39 -2.24
N TYR A 67 17.70 -4.29 -2.61
CA TYR A 67 17.21 -3.36 -3.63
C TYR A 67 16.55 -2.11 -3.05
N SER A 68 16.66 -1.87 -1.74
CA SER A 68 16.00 -0.72 -1.08
C SER A 68 14.51 -0.58 -1.40
N CYS A 69 13.79 -1.71 -1.46
CA CYS A 69 12.34 -1.73 -1.66
C CYS A 69 11.60 -1.79 -0.32
N GLU A 70 10.44 -1.16 -0.26
CA GLU A 70 9.63 -1.05 0.95
C GLU A 70 8.15 -1.02 0.61
N PHE A 71 7.37 -1.77 1.38
CA PHE A 71 5.92 -1.61 1.49
C PHE A 71 5.58 -1.52 2.98
N HIS A 72 5.31 -0.30 3.46
CA HIS A 72 5.03 -0.04 4.87
C HIS A 72 3.94 1.01 5.02
N ALA A 73 2.90 0.70 5.82
CA ALA A 73 1.72 1.54 6.03
C ALA A 73 1.05 1.98 4.70
N ASN A 74 1.48 3.13 4.20
CA ASN A 74 1.01 3.79 2.99
C ASN A 74 2.16 4.23 2.08
N ILE A 75 3.36 3.67 2.27
CA ILE A 75 4.55 3.94 1.47
C ILE A 75 4.78 2.74 0.56
N ILE A 76 4.97 3.00 -0.74
CA ILE A 76 5.40 2.00 -1.71
C ILE A 76 6.68 2.52 -2.36
N LYS A 77 7.77 1.76 -2.23
CA LYS A 77 9.08 2.12 -2.72
C LYS A 77 9.74 0.94 -3.42
N PHE A 78 10.32 1.19 -4.58
CA PHE A 78 11.11 0.23 -5.34
C PHE A 78 12.42 0.89 -5.74
N GLU A 79 13.57 0.27 -5.45
CA GLU A 79 14.88 0.82 -5.83
C GLU A 79 15.06 2.28 -5.34
N SER A 80 14.65 2.57 -4.10
CA SER A 80 14.64 3.91 -3.50
C SER A 80 13.69 4.93 -4.14
N LYS A 81 12.89 4.54 -5.13
CA LYS A 81 11.90 5.41 -5.82
C LYS A 81 10.49 5.12 -5.32
N GLY A 82 9.78 6.16 -4.90
CA GLY A 82 8.39 6.07 -4.48
C GLY A 82 7.45 5.78 -5.65
N MET A 83 6.49 4.88 -5.46
CA MET A 83 5.40 4.65 -6.40
C MET A 83 4.10 5.15 -5.79
N ILE A 84 3.56 6.22 -6.36
CA ILE A 84 2.23 6.73 -6.03
C ILE A 84 1.21 6.03 -6.93
N LEU A 85 0.26 5.31 -6.35
CA LEU A 85 -0.79 4.67 -7.13
C LEU A 85 -1.77 5.72 -7.64
N LYS A 86 -2.18 5.61 -8.91
CA LYS A 86 -2.99 6.63 -9.61
C LYS A 86 -4.41 6.81 -9.06
N SER A 87 -4.92 5.88 -8.26
CA SER A 87 -6.26 5.98 -7.71
C SER A 87 -6.41 5.28 -6.36
N PRO A 88 -7.40 5.69 -5.54
CA PRO A 88 -7.76 5.01 -4.30
C PRO A 88 -8.01 3.51 -4.49
N PHE A 89 -8.70 3.13 -5.57
CA PHE A 89 -8.98 1.73 -5.89
C PHE A 89 -7.71 0.94 -6.23
N ALA A 90 -6.74 1.56 -6.89
CA ALA A 90 -5.45 0.92 -7.17
C ALA A 90 -4.69 0.64 -5.87
N LEU A 91 -4.68 1.59 -4.92
CA LEU A 91 -4.09 1.41 -3.60
C LEU A 91 -4.76 0.30 -2.80
N TYR A 92 -6.10 0.28 -2.76
CA TYR A 92 -6.84 -0.79 -2.12
C TYR A 92 -6.49 -2.18 -2.69
N ARG A 93 -6.41 -2.30 -4.03
CA ARG A 93 -6.01 -3.54 -4.70
C ARG A 93 -4.57 -3.93 -4.37
N ALA A 94 -3.65 -2.97 -4.28
CA ALA A 94 -2.26 -3.22 -3.90
C ALA A 94 -2.16 -3.74 -2.46
N LYS A 95 -2.79 -3.07 -1.48
CA LYS A 95 -2.84 -3.54 -0.08
C LYS A 95 -3.42 -4.95 0.04
N ARG A 96 -4.50 -5.24 -0.70
CA ARG A 96 -5.08 -6.59 -0.77
C ARG A 96 -4.14 -7.62 -1.35
N TYR A 97 -3.40 -7.26 -2.41
CA TYR A 97 -2.42 -8.12 -3.04
C TYR A 97 -1.30 -8.49 -2.06
N VAL A 98 -0.73 -7.48 -1.39
CA VAL A 98 0.32 -7.67 -0.38
C VAL A 98 -0.18 -8.53 0.78
N LYS A 99 -1.39 -8.27 1.29
CA LYS A 99 -1.97 -9.09 2.35
C LYS A 99 -2.09 -10.56 1.96
N ARG A 100 -2.46 -10.85 0.71
CA ARG A 100 -2.50 -12.21 0.19
C ARG A 100 -1.09 -12.81 0.12
N TYR A 101 -0.12 -12.07 -0.39
CA TYR A 101 1.29 -12.48 -0.44
C TYR A 101 1.84 -12.82 0.96
N CYS A 102 1.62 -11.98 1.96
CA CYS A 102 2.06 -12.24 3.34
C CYS A 102 1.47 -13.55 3.89
N LYS A 103 0.18 -13.80 3.61
CA LYS A 103 -0.50 -15.01 4.08
C LYS A 103 0.01 -16.27 3.35
N GLU A 104 0.08 -16.22 2.03
CA GLU A 104 0.36 -17.39 1.18
C GLU A 104 1.85 -17.72 1.12
N THR A 105 2.72 -16.72 1.09
CA THR A 105 4.17 -16.89 0.90
C THR A 105 4.93 -16.86 2.22
N LEU A 106 4.57 -15.94 3.13
CA LEU A 106 5.30 -15.74 4.39
C LEU A 106 4.64 -16.43 5.60
N GLY A 107 3.47 -17.04 5.41
CA GLY A 107 2.74 -17.73 6.48
C GLY A 107 2.22 -16.80 7.59
N LEU A 108 2.12 -15.49 7.33
CA LEU A 108 1.65 -14.52 8.32
C LEU A 108 0.13 -14.55 8.41
N ILE A 109 -0.39 -15.06 9.54
CA ILE A 109 -1.83 -15.26 9.77
C ILE A 109 -2.50 -14.04 10.44
N ARG A 110 -1.72 -13.21 11.17
CA ARG A 110 -2.27 -12.05 11.89
C ARG A 110 -2.53 -10.87 10.95
N TYR A 111 -3.52 -10.06 11.31
CA TYR A 111 -4.02 -8.96 10.50
C TYR A 111 -2.94 -7.88 10.34
N ILE A 112 -2.49 -7.66 9.10
CA ILE A 112 -1.74 -6.45 8.77
C ILE A 112 -2.65 -5.25 9.08
N LYS A 113 -2.29 -4.51 10.12
CA LYS A 113 -2.94 -3.26 10.49
C LYS A 113 -2.23 -2.14 9.71
N TRP A 114 -2.86 -1.73 8.62
CA TRP A 114 -2.46 -0.52 7.91
C TRP A 114 -3.07 0.64 8.71
N GLU A 115 -2.27 1.32 9.53
CA GLU A 115 -2.71 2.53 10.22
C GLU A 115 -2.96 3.68 9.24
#